data_AF-A0A3M2AP02-F1
#
_entry.id   AF-A0A3M2AP02-F1
#
_cell.length_a   1.000
_cell.length_b   1.000
_cell.length_c   1.000
_cell.angle_alpha   90.00
_cell.angle_beta   90.00
_cell.angle_gamma   90.00
#
_symmetry.space_group_name_H-M   'P 1'
#
loop_
_entity.id
_entity.type
_entity.pdbx_description
1 polymer ?
#
loop_
_entity_poly.entity_id
_entity_poly.type
_entity_poly.pdbx_seq_one_letter_code
_entity_poly.pdbx_strand_id
1 'polypeptide(L)' 'MNLFSLSVDEVIKALNNPVKTCFDALKNSKIYICTIRGKLYSVVVRQDVVITLYRTDETKLYSRIRSGRWNCE' A
#
# COMPACT_ATOMS: atom_id res chain seq x y z
N MET A 1 -4.70 1.92 17.87
CA MET A 1 -4.20 0.67 17.25
C MET A 1 -2.93 1.02 16.48
N ASN A 2 -1.76 0.72 17.05
CA ASN A 2 -0.46 1.06 16.43
C ASN A 2 -0.06 -0.03 15.44
N LEU A 3 -0.55 0.06 14.20
CA LEU A 3 -0.05 -0.74 13.09
C LEU A 3 1.44 -0.39 12.90
N PHE A 4 2.35 -1.24 13.39
CA PHE A 4 3.80 -1.10 13.26
C PHE A 4 4.45 0.13 13.94
N SER A 5 3.86 0.65 15.02
CA SER A 5 4.34 1.87 15.69
C SER A 5 4.39 3.10 14.76
N LEU A 6 3.61 3.07 13.67
CA LEU A 6 3.39 4.21 12.79
C LEU A 6 2.26 5.06 13.36
N SER A 7 2.44 6.38 13.35
CA SER A 7 1.36 7.32 13.63
C SER A 7 0.39 7.40 12.46
N VAL A 8 -0.85 7.79 12.74
CA VAL A 8 -1.87 8.01 11.70
C VAL A 8 -1.39 9.10 10.72
N ASP A 9 -0.75 10.16 11.24
CA ASP A 9 -0.21 11.25 10.42
C ASP A 9 0.86 10.79 9.43
N GLU A 10 1.73 9.87 9.84
CA GLU A 10 2.73 9.28 8.93
C GLU A 10 2.07 8.51 7.80
N VAL A 11 1.00 7.76 8.08
CA VAL A 11 0.25 7.01 7.07
C VAL A 11 -0.48 7.97 6.14
N ILE A 12 -1.17 8.99 6.66
CA ILE A 12 -1.87 10.01 5.85
C ILE A 12 -0.88 10.74 4.94
N LYS A 13 0.26 11.19 5.47
CA LYS A 13 1.31 11.85 4.69
C LYS A 13 1.84 10.94 3.57
N ALA A 14 2.02 9.66 3.86
CA ALA A 14 2.42 8.66 2.87
C ALA A 14 1.37 8.41 1.79
N LEU A 15 0.08 8.41 2.14
CA LEU A 15 -1.02 8.23 1.20
C LEU A 15 -1.18 9.42 0.23
N ASN A 16 -0.80 10.63 0.66
CA ASN A 16 -0.81 11.82 -0.20
C ASN A 16 0.32 11.83 -1.23
N ASN A 17 1.38 11.03 -1.04
CA ASN A 17 2.49 10.92 -1.97
C ASN A 17 2.98 9.46 -2.09
N PRO A 18 2.17 8.58 -2.70
CA PRO A 18 2.54 7.19 -2.87
C PRO A 18 3.64 7.06 -3.93
N VAL A 19 4.54 6.11 -3.73
CA VAL A 19 5.54 5.69 -4.71
C VAL A 19 4.86 5.10 -5.95
N LYS A 20 3.79 4.34 -5.72
CA LYS A 20 3.02 3.68 -6.77
C LYS A 20 1.60 3.40 -6.29
N THR A 21 0.63 3.48 -7.18
CA THR A 21 -0.76 3.15 -6.90
C THR A 21 -1.15 1.95 -7.75
N CYS A 22 -1.81 0.98 -7.13
CA CYS A 22 -2.28 -0.22 -7.80
C CYS A 22 -3.74 -0.50 -7.46
N PHE A 23 -4.35 -1.37 -8.25
CA PHE A 23 -5.70 -1.86 -8.03
C PHE A 23 -5.70 -3.40 -8.06
N ASP A 24 -6.27 -4.01 -7.03
CA ASP A 24 -6.56 -5.45 -6.98
C ASP A 24 -8.03 -5.63 -7.37
N ALA A 25 -8.26 -6.02 -8.63
CA ALA A 25 -9.60 -6.18 -9.19
C ALA A 25 -10.40 -7.30 -8.51
N LEU A 26 -9.72 -8.34 -7.99
CA LEU A 26 -10.38 -9.44 -7.29
C LEU A 26 -10.91 -9.02 -5.94
N LYS A 27 -10.24 -8.08 -5.27
CA LYS A 27 -10.63 -7.57 -3.95
C LYS A 27 -11.34 -6.23 -4.00
N ASN A 28 -11.46 -5.62 -5.18
CA ASN A 28 -11.99 -4.27 -5.39
C ASN A 28 -11.37 -3.27 -4.40
N SER A 29 -10.05 -3.25 -4.35
CA SER A 29 -9.27 -2.45 -3.40
C SER A 29 -8.14 -1.70 -4.10
N LYS A 30 -7.93 -0.45 -3.70
CA LYS A 30 -6.75 0.34 -4.06
C LYS A 30 -5.59 -0.03 -3.15
N ILE A 31 -4.40 -0.16 -3.71
CA ILE A 31 -3.17 -0.42 -2.98
C ILE A 31 -2.24 0.77 -3.22
N TYR A 32 -1.92 1.48 -2.16
CA TYR A 32 -0.91 2.53 -2.18
C TYR A 32 0.41 1.96 -1.68
N ILE A 33 1.45 2.07 -2.50
CA ILE A 33 2.80 1.72 -2.11
C ILE A 33 3.47 2.98 -1.61
N CYS A 34 3.86 2.97 -0.34
CA CYS A 34 4.36 4.15 0.34
C CYS A 34 5.72 3.88 0.99
N THR A 35 6.57 4.91 1.02
CA THR A 35 7.81 4.88 1.79
C THR A 35 7.59 5.61 3.12
N ILE A 36 7.68 4.88 4.23
CA ILE A 36 7.54 5.42 5.58
C ILE A 36 8.83 5.11 6.35
N ARG A 37 9.52 6.15 6.83
CA ARG A 37 10.84 6.03 7.50
C ARG A 37 11.85 5.21 6.68
N GLY A 38 11.88 5.41 5.36
CA GLY A 38 12.78 4.69 4.44
C GLY A 38 12.41 3.22 4.18
N LYS A 39 11.24 2.75 4.64
CA LYS A 39 10.76 1.38 4.42
C LYS A 39 9.51 1.39 3.55
N LEU A 40 9.39 0.40 2.68
CA LEU A 40 8.21 0.23 1.83
C LEU A 40 7.05 -0.42 2.58
N TYR A 41 5.86 0.12 2.36
CA TYR A 41 4.60 -0.39 2.89
C TYR A 41 3.56 -0.46 1.78
N SER A 42 2.69 -1.47 1.87
CA SER A 42 1.46 -1.53 1.10
C SER A 42 0.31 -1.14 2.02
N VAL A 43 -0.42 -0.09 1.63
CA VAL A 43 -1.63 0.37 2.29
C VAL A 43 -2.81 0.01 1.41
N VAL A 44 -3.66 -0.88 1.90
CA VAL A 44 -4.83 -1.36 1.16
C VAL A 44 -6.06 -0.59 1.61
N VAL A 45 -6.72 0.04 0.66
CA VAL A 45 -7.87 0.91 0.87
C VAL A 45 -9.06 0.36 0.08
N ARG A 46 -10.22 0.30 0.74
CA ARG A 46 -11.50 -0.08 0.14
C ARG A 46 -12.56 0.89 0.63
N GLN A 47 -13.31 1.50 -0.30
CA GLN A 47 -14.34 2.50 0.02
C GLN A 47 -13.81 3.59 0.96
N ASP A 48 -12.62 4.12 0.65
CA ASP A 48 -11.93 5.16 1.42
C ASP A 48 -11.55 4.81 2.87
N VAL A 49 -11.65 3.52 3.23
CA VAL A 49 -11.20 2.99 4.52
C VAL A 49 -9.92 2.17 4.34
N VAL A 50 -8.90 2.46 5.16
CA VAL A 50 -7.70 1.63 5.27
C VAL A 50 -8.09 0.31 5.95
N ILE A 51 -8.11 -0.77 5.18
CA ILE A 51 -8.46 -2.12 5.67
C ILE A 51 -7.24 -2.90 6.12
N THR A 52 -6.08 -2.66 5.51
CA THR A 52 -4.83 -3.25 6.00
C THR A 52 -3.63 -2.42 5.63
N LEU A 53 -2.58 -2.52 6.45
CA LEU A 53 -1.27 -1.94 6.19
C LEU A 53 -0.25 -3.01 6.54
N TYR A 54 0.72 -3.25 5.65
CA TYR A 54 1.80 -4.17 5.92
C TYR A 54 3.10 -3.72 5.27
N ARG A 55 4.22 -4.09 5.90
CA ARG A 55 5.55 -3.85 5.33
C ARG A 55 5.73 -4.72 4.09
N THR A 56 6.24 -4.12 3.02
CA THR A 56 6.54 -4.81 1.76
C THR A 56 7.99 -4.52 1.33
N ASP A 57 8.37 -5.11 0.21
CA ASP A 57 9.65 -4.90 -0.48
C ASP A 57 9.40 -4.90 -1.99
N GLU A 58 10.40 -4.46 -2.76
CA GLU A 58 10.31 -4.38 -4.21
C GLU A 58 10.05 -5.74 -4.85
N THR A 59 10.70 -6.80 -4.35
CA THR A 59 10.54 -8.17 -4.86
C THR A 59 9.08 -8.64 -4.78
N LYS A 60 8.43 -8.46 -3.63
CA LYS A 60 7.01 -8.80 -3.44
C LYS A 60 6.11 -7.92 -4.29
N LEU A 61 6.38 -6.63 -4.37
CA LEU A 61 5.62 -5.72 -5.23
C LEU A 61 5.65 -6.20 -6.68
N TYR A 62 6.84 -6.41 -7.24
CA TYR A 62 7.00 -6.85 -8.62
C TYR A 62 6.45 -8.25 -8.86
N SER A 63 6.46 -9.14 -7.86
CA SER A 63 5.81 -10.45 -7.97
C SER A 63 4.29 -10.31 -8.14
N ARG A 64 3.64 -9.43 -7.37
CA ARG A 64 2.19 -9.17 -7.47
C ARG A 64 1.79 -8.53 -8.79
N ILE A 65 2.62 -7.62 -9.29
CA ILE A 65 2.42 -6.96 -10.58
C ILE A 65 2.58 -7.98 -11.71
N ARG A 66 3.68 -8.76 -11.70
CA ARG A 66 3.95 -9.76 -12.75
C ARG A 66 2.91 -10.87 -12.78
N SER A 67 2.33 -11.24 -11.64
CA SER A 67 1.26 -12.23 -11.60
C SER A 67 -0.09 -11.69 -12.11
N GLY A 68 -0.16 -10.43 -12.54
CA GLY A 68 -1.40 -9.77 -12.97
C GLY A 68 -2.40 -9.54 -11.83
N ARG A 69 -1.99 -9.73 -10.57
CA ARG A 69 -2.89 -9.57 -9.42
C ARG A 69 -3.15 -8.10 -9.15
N TRP A 70 -2.11 -7.28 -9.29
CA TRP A 70 -2.18 -5.84 -9.09
C TRP A 70 -1.92 -5.13 -10.40
N ASN A 71 -2.91 -4.35 -10.82
CA ASN A 71 -2.80 -3.45 -11.96
C ASN A 71 -2.31 -2.11 -11.43
N CYS A 72 -1.05 -1.76 -11.71
CA CYS A 72 -0.43 -0.55 -11.20
C CYS A 72 -0.29 0.49 -12.29
N GLU A 73 -0.56 1.75 -11.93
CA GLU A 73 -0.23 2.94 -12.71
C GLU A 73 1.18 3.40 -12.38
#